data_AF-A0A2A9DMT2-F1
#
_entry.id   AF-A0A2A9DMT2-F1
#
_cell.length_a   1.000
_cell.length_b   1.000
_cell.length_c   1.000
_cell.angle_alpha   90.00
_cell.angle_beta   90.00
_cell.angle_gamma   90.00
#
_symmetry.space_group_name_H-M   'P 1'
#
loop_
_entity.id
_entity.type
_entity.pdbx_description
1 polymer ?
#
loop_
_entity_poly.entity_id
_entity_poly.type
_entity_poly.pdbx_seq_one_letter_code
_entity_poly.pdbx_strand_id
1 'polypeptide(L)'
;MLLEHKYFGPRIVCGMADKDMQSAHQWLKAACTELDLDFEMLRPVIKPLLNMTRDIAHGPSRPSAPLTAFLVGLAAGRDTEVSAEQAETVAGDAEAKVGQIVALVERFMADNPTGTEDK
;
A
#
# COMPACT_ATOMS: atom_id res chain seq x y z
N MET A 1 -13.85 16.36 29.01
CA MET A 1 -13.56 17.58 28.24
C MET A 1 -12.13 17.97 28.50
N LEU A 2 -11.24 17.77 27.52
CA LEU A 2 -9.98 18.48 27.25
C LEU A 2 -9.25 17.68 26.15
N LEU A 3 -9.62 17.93 24.89
CA LEU A 3 -8.90 17.51 23.70
C LEU A 3 -7.88 18.61 23.39
N GLU A 4 -6.64 18.45 23.82
CA GLU A 4 -5.56 19.34 23.38
C GLU A 4 -5.00 18.87 22.04
N HIS A 5 -5.42 19.59 21.00
CA HIS A 5 -4.71 19.80 19.76
C HIS A 5 -3.21 19.99 20.01
N LYS A 6 -2.39 19.01 19.64
CA LYS A 6 -0.96 19.22 19.40
C LYS A 6 -0.56 18.60 18.07
N TYR A 7 0.24 19.38 17.35
CA TYR A 7 0.87 19.13 16.04
C TYR A 7 0.09 19.54 14.79
N PHE A 8 -0.08 20.85 14.60
CA PHE A 8 -0.10 21.44 13.25
C PHE A 8 0.91 22.58 13.18
N GLY A 9 2.16 22.25 12.84
CA GLY A 9 3.16 23.23 12.39
C GLY A 9 3.05 23.45 10.88
N PRO A 10 3.55 24.57 10.34
CA PRO A 10 3.44 24.87 8.91
C PRO A 10 4.32 23.91 8.11
N ARG A 11 3.71 22.96 7.38
CA ARG A 11 4.44 22.02 6.52
C ARG A 11 4.76 22.70 5.20
N ILE A 12 5.90 23.39 5.14
CA ILE A 12 6.57 23.64 3.86
C ILE A 12 7.20 22.30 3.44
N VAL A 13 6.50 21.53 2.61
CA VAL A 13 7.06 20.39 1.84
C VAL A 13 6.42 20.34 0.45
N CYS A 14 6.42 21.48 -0.25
CA CYS A 14 6.00 21.55 -1.65
C CYS A 14 7.22 21.21 -2.53
N GLY A 15 7.22 20.03 -3.16
CA GLY A 15 8.30 19.61 -4.08
C GLY A 15 8.71 18.14 -3.96
N MET A 16 9.35 17.74 -2.85
CA MET A 16 9.83 16.35 -2.67
C MET A 16 8.68 15.39 -2.34
N ALA A 17 7.79 15.78 -1.43
CA ALA A 17 6.60 14.98 -1.07
C ALA A 17 5.65 14.80 -2.26
N ASP A 18 5.54 15.81 -3.15
CA ASP A 18 4.72 15.72 -4.36
C ASP A 18 5.31 14.76 -5.40
N LYS A 19 6.65 14.73 -5.53
CA LYS A 19 7.37 13.78 -6.38
C LYS A 19 7.27 12.34 -5.85
N ASP A 20 7.39 12.16 -4.53
CA ASP A 20 7.23 10.86 -3.87
C ASP A 20 5.79 10.32 -3.95
N MET A 21 4.78 11.21 -3.88
CA MET A 21 3.39 10.80 -4.10
C MET A 21 3.10 10.48 -5.57
N GLN A 22 3.75 11.16 -6.52
CA GLN A 22 3.65 10.81 -7.94
C GLN A 22 4.28 9.46 -8.25
N SER A 23 5.46 9.15 -7.70
CA SER A 23 6.08 7.84 -7.87
C SER A 23 5.26 6.73 -7.20
N ALA A 24 4.68 6.98 -6.01
CA ALA A 24 3.77 6.06 -5.36
C ALA A 24 2.50 5.79 -6.19
N HIS A 25 1.92 6.82 -6.82
CA HIS A 25 0.78 6.63 -7.72
C HIS A 25 1.14 5.86 -8.99
N GLN A 26 2.30 6.12 -9.59
CA GLN A 26 2.77 5.39 -10.76
C GLN A 26 3.00 3.91 -10.43
N TRP A 27 3.65 3.63 -9.31
CA TRP A 27 3.83 2.28 -8.79
C TRP A 27 2.49 1.58 -8.54
N LEU A 28 1.56 2.23 -7.83
CA LEU A 28 0.25 1.64 -7.52
C LEU A 28 -0.54 1.32 -8.78
N LYS A 29 -0.48 2.16 -9.83
CA LYS A 29 -1.12 1.85 -11.11
C LYS A 29 -0.51 0.62 -11.77
N ALA A 30 0.82 0.52 -11.82
CA ALA A 30 1.51 -0.65 -12.37
C ALA A 30 1.14 -1.94 -11.60
N ALA A 31 1.14 -1.87 -10.27
CA ALA A 31 0.75 -2.98 -9.41
C ALA A 31 -0.73 -3.39 -9.59
N CYS A 32 -1.64 -2.42 -9.79
CA CYS A 32 -3.03 -2.72 -10.10
C CYS A 32 -3.16 -3.44 -11.44
N THR A 33 -2.45 -2.99 -12.48
CA THR A 33 -2.45 -3.64 -13.79
C THR A 33 -1.93 -5.07 -13.73
N GLU A 34 -0.83 -5.32 -12.99
CA GLU A 34 -0.27 -6.67 -12.84
C GLU A 34 -1.24 -7.63 -12.12
N LEU A 35 -2.01 -7.11 -11.16
CA LEU A 35 -2.94 -7.91 -10.35
C LEU A 35 -4.37 -7.95 -10.91
N ASP A 36 -4.62 -7.34 -12.07
CA ASP A 36 -5.94 -7.19 -12.70
C ASP A 36 -6.97 -6.49 -11.80
N LEU A 37 -6.55 -5.36 -11.20
CA LEU A 37 -7.37 -4.53 -10.33
C LEU A 37 -7.63 -3.15 -10.96
N ASP A 38 -8.82 -2.60 -10.72
CA ASP A 38 -9.10 -1.20 -11.05
C ASP A 38 -8.52 -0.26 -9.98
N PHE A 39 -7.58 0.59 -10.41
CA PHE A 39 -6.95 1.61 -9.56
C PHE A 39 -7.96 2.59 -8.94
N GLU A 40 -9.08 2.88 -9.63
CA GLU A 40 -10.08 3.82 -9.11
C GLU A 40 -10.75 3.29 -7.82
N MET A 41 -10.84 1.97 -7.64
CA MET A 41 -11.33 1.36 -6.39
C MET A 41 -10.42 1.63 -5.18
N LEU A 42 -9.12 1.86 -5.41
CA LEU A 42 -8.17 2.14 -4.33
C LEU A 42 -8.21 3.58 -3.85
N ARG A 43 -8.56 4.55 -4.72
CA ARG A 43 -8.56 5.98 -4.38
C ARG A 43 -9.19 6.33 -3.02
N PRO A 44 -10.38 5.84 -2.65
CA PRO A 44 -10.99 6.17 -1.36
C PRO A 44 -10.25 5.58 -0.16
N VAL A 45 -9.50 4.49 -0.34
CA VAL A 45 -8.86 3.74 0.76
C VAL A 45 -7.35 3.99 0.90
N ILE A 46 -6.68 4.59 -0.09
CA ILE A 46 -5.23 4.89 -0.05
C ILE A 46 -4.86 5.66 1.22
N LYS A 47 -5.50 6.81 1.48
CA LYS A 47 -5.15 7.66 2.64
C LYS A 47 -5.46 6.99 3.98
N PRO A 48 -6.64 6.37 4.19
CA PRO A 48 -6.89 5.55 5.38
C PRO A 48 -5.86 4.45 5.62
N LEU A 49 -5.51 3.67 4.59
CA LEU A 49 -4.52 2.59 4.70
C LEU A 49 -3.13 3.11 5.05
N LEU A 50 -2.68 4.20 4.42
CA LEU A 50 -1.38 4.82 4.72
C LEU A 50 -1.32 5.41 6.13
N ASN A 51 -2.42 5.96 6.64
CA ASN A 51 -2.48 6.42 8.03
C ASN A 51 -2.42 5.24 9.01
N MET A 52 -3.19 4.17 8.75
CA MET A 52 -3.16 2.96 9.58
C MET A 52 -1.77 2.32 9.61
N THR A 53 -1.13 2.16 8.45
CA THR A 53 0.22 1.58 8.39
C THR A 53 1.25 2.44 9.10
N ARG A 54 1.17 3.78 8.98
CA ARG A 54 1.99 4.71 9.75
C ARG A 54 1.81 4.50 11.26
N ASP A 55 0.58 4.41 11.73
CA ASP A 55 0.29 4.32 13.16
C ASP A 55 0.75 2.96 13.73
N ILE A 56 0.58 1.87 12.98
CA ILE A 56 1.07 0.53 13.36
C ILE A 56 2.60 0.45 13.34
N ALA A 57 3.23 1.04 12.31
CA ALA A 57 4.68 1.02 12.17
C ALA A 57 5.40 1.82 13.26
N HIS A 58 4.77 2.88 13.78
CA HIS A 58 5.25 3.62 14.95
C HIS A 58 4.78 3.03 16.29
N GLY A 59 3.74 2.19 16.26
CA GLY A 59 3.20 1.50 17.43
C GLY A 59 3.82 0.11 17.63
N PRO A 60 3.00 -0.97 17.67
CA PRO A 60 3.39 -2.27 18.22
C PRO A 60 4.56 -2.95 17.52
N SER A 61 4.62 -2.90 16.18
CA SER A 61 5.79 -3.37 15.43
C SER A 61 5.74 -2.92 13.96
N ARG A 62 6.91 -2.63 13.38
CA ARG A 62 7.03 -2.31 11.94
C ARG A 62 6.58 -3.46 11.02
N PRO A 63 6.95 -4.74 11.26
CA PRO A 63 6.46 -5.85 10.44
C PRO A 63 4.94 -6.03 10.48
N SER A 64 4.27 -5.62 11.57
CA SER A 64 2.81 -5.74 11.68
C SER A 64 2.05 -4.81 10.72
N ALA A 65 2.65 -3.73 10.23
CA ALA A 65 1.98 -2.78 9.34
C ALA A 65 1.50 -3.42 8.02
N PRO A 66 2.37 -4.05 7.20
CA PRO A 66 1.91 -4.73 5.98
C PRO A 66 0.99 -5.92 6.27
N LEU A 67 1.26 -6.69 7.34
CA LEU A 67 0.41 -7.84 7.72
C LEU A 67 -1.01 -7.40 8.10
N THR A 68 -1.15 -6.27 8.78
CA THR A 68 -2.47 -5.74 9.14
C THR A 68 -3.21 -5.21 7.92
N ALA A 69 -2.51 -4.57 6.97
CA ALA A 69 -3.13 -4.17 5.70
C ALA A 69 -3.69 -5.37 4.92
N PHE A 70 -2.96 -6.49 4.90
CA PHE A 70 -3.45 -7.74 4.33
C PHE A 70 -4.70 -8.26 5.05
N LEU A 71 -4.71 -8.26 6.40
CA LEU A 71 -5.87 -8.69 7.18
C LEU A 71 -7.12 -7.82 6.93
N VAL A 72 -6.95 -6.51 6.78
CA VAL A 72 -8.06 -5.60 6.44
C VAL A 72 -8.64 -5.95 5.07
N GLY A 73 -7.78 -6.18 4.07
CA GLY A 73 -8.22 -6.63 2.74
C GLY A 73 -8.95 -7.96 2.78
N LEU A 74 -8.42 -8.93 3.55
CA LEU A 74 -9.04 -10.24 3.73
C LEU A 74 -10.42 -10.15 4.41
N ALA A 75 -10.55 -9.32 5.45
CA ALA A 75 -11.83 -9.10 6.12
C ALA A 75 -12.85 -8.45 5.20
N ALA A 76 -12.46 -7.43 4.43
CA ALA A 76 -13.34 -6.76 3.47
C ALA A 76 -13.83 -7.70 2.36
N GLY A 77 -13.00 -8.65 1.91
CA GLY A 77 -13.37 -9.66 0.92
C GLY A 77 -14.11 -10.88 1.49
N ARG A 78 -14.11 -11.08 2.82
CA ARG A 78 -14.88 -12.16 3.46
C ARG A 78 -16.37 -11.90 3.55
N ASP A 79 -16.77 -10.62 3.53
CA ASP A 79 -18.18 -10.21 3.57
C ASP A 79 -18.87 -10.33 2.20
N THR A 80 -18.11 -10.65 1.15
CA THR A 80 -18.64 -11.17 -0.12
C THR A 80 -18.76 -12.70 -0.02
N GLU A 81 -19.80 -13.31 -0.61
CA GLU A 81 -20.07 -14.76 -0.52
C GLU A 81 -18.91 -15.61 -1.08
N VAL A 82 -17.89 -15.87 -0.25
CA VAL A 82 -16.75 -16.74 -0.57
C VAL A 82 -17.04 -18.13 0.01
N SER A 83 -16.98 -19.17 -0.83
CA SER A 83 -17.17 -20.55 -0.39
C SER A 83 -16.02 -21.02 0.52
N ALA A 84 -16.27 -22.04 1.36
CA ALA A 84 -15.23 -22.59 2.24
C ALA A 84 -14.01 -23.14 1.46
N GLU A 85 -14.22 -23.64 0.25
CA GLU A 85 -13.17 -24.12 -0.67
C GLU A 85 -12.32 -22.96 -1.20
N GLN A 86 -12.95 -21.82 -1.51
CA GLN A 86 -12.25 -20.60 -1.93
C GLN A 86 -11.48 -19.94 -0.77
N ALA A 87 -11.84 -20.20 0.49
CA ALA A 87 -11.12 -19.70 1.66
C ALA A 87 -9.76 -20.40 1.86
N GLU A 88 -9.66 -21.68 1.50
CA GLU A 88 -8.42 -22.48 1.61
C GLU A 88 -7.40 -22.10 0.52
N THR A 89 -7.86 -21.68 -0.66
CA THR A 89 -6.98 -21.23 -1.75
C THR A 89 -6.39 -19.84 -1.55
N VAL A 90 -6.98 -19.00 -0.67
CA VAL A 90 -6.55 -17.60 -0.46
C VAL A 90 -5.08 -17.46 -0.12
N ALA A 91 -4.53 -18.35 0.72
CA ALA A 91 -3.12 -18.26 1.12
C ALA A 91 -2.18 -18.55 -0.05
N GLY A 92 -2.48 -19.56 -0.86
CA GLY A 92 -1.71 -19.88 -2.06
C GLY A 92 -1.84 -18.80 -3.13
N ASP A 93 -3.05 -18.26 -3.33
CA ASP A 93 -3.29 -17.15 -4.26
C ASP A 93 -2.56 -15.87 -3.82
N ALA A 94 -2.52 -15.59 -2.51
CA ALA A 94 -1.76 -14.47 -1.96
C ALA A 94 -0.25 -14.64 -2.18
N GLU A 95 0.29 -15.84 -1.96
CA GLU A 95 1.71 -16.14 -2.20
C GLU A 95 2.06 -15.98 -3.69
N ALA A 96 1.23 -16.50 -4.59
CA ALA A 96 1.41 -16.33 -6.03
C ALA A 96 1.40 -14.85 -6.45
N LYS A 97 0.43 -14.06 -5.94
CA LYS A 97 0.35 -12.61 -6.19
C LYS A 97 1.55 -11.85 -5.61
N VAL A 98 2.07 -12.26 -4.45
CA VAL A 98 3.33 -11.70 -3.90
C VAL A 98 4.48 -11.95 -4.89
N GLY A 99 4.60 -13.16 -5.45
CA GLY A 99 5.59 -13.46 -6.47
C GLY A 99 5.48 -12.58 -7.72
N GLN A 100 4.26 -12.33 -8.21
CA GLN A 100 3.99 -11.43 -9.33
C GLN A 100 4.47 -9.99 -9.04
N ILE A 101 4.14 -9.47 -7.85
CA ILE A 101 4.56 -8.13 -7.45
C ILE A 101 6.08 -8.03 -7.28
N VAL A 102 6.73 -9.04 -6.71
CA VAL A 102 8.21 -9.05 -6.59
C VAL A 102 8.86 -8.97 -7.97
N ALA A 103 8.38 -9.74 -8.95
CA ALA A 103 8.87 -9.66 -10.31
C ALA A 103 8.58 -8.30 -10.97
N LEU A 104 7.44 -7.69 -10.66
CA LEU A 104 7.11 -6.35 -11.13
C LEU A 104 8.03 -5.28 -10.53
N VAL A 105 8.43 -5.39 -9.25
CA VAL A 105 9.36 -4.44 -8.62
C VAL A 105 10.65 -4.35 -9.43
N GLU A 106 11.23 -5.49 -9.79
CA GLU A 106 12.48 -5.52 -10.57
C GLU A 106 12.33 -4.82 -11.93
N ARG A 107 11.24 -5.11 -12.65
CA ARG A 107 10.93 -4.47 -13.95
C ARG A 107 10.69 -2.97 -13.79
N PHE A 108 9.87 -2.58 -12.83
CA PHE A 108 9.52 -1.19 -12.58
C PHE A 108 10.74 -0.34 -12.23
N MET A 109 11.66 -0.87 -11.41
CA MET A 109 12.89 -0.17 -11.05
C MET A 109 13.87 -0.07 -12.22
N ALA A 110 13.90 -1.05 -13.12
CA ALA A 110 14.69 -0.99 -14.35
C ALA A 110 14.18 0.08 -15.32
N ASP A 111 12.86 0.22 -15.45
CA ASP A 111 12.20 1.19 -16.33
C ASP A 111 12.15 2.61 -15.75
N ASN A 112 12.25 2.73 -14.41
CA ASN A 112 12.23 3.99 -13.68
C ASN A 112 13.50 4.12 -12.82
N PRO A 113 14.70 4.21 -13.43
CA PRO A 113 15.93 4.35 -12.68
C PRO A 113 15.86 5.62 -11.84
N THR A 114 15.89 5.48 -10.51
CA THR A 114 16.02 6.63 -9.63
C THR A 114 17.36 7.27 -9.93
N GLY A 115 17.37 8.46 -10.52
CA GLY A 115 18.61 9.17 -10.82
C GLY A 115 19.41 9.41 -9.54
N THR A 116 20.39 8.54 -9.27
CA THR A 116 21.58 8.90 -8.51
C THR A 116 22.51 9.62 -9.48
N GLU A 117 22.25 10.91 -9.70
CA GLU A 117 23.33 11.82 -10.10
C GLU A 117 24.18 12.11 -8.86
N ASP A 118 25.48 11.92 -9.05
CA ASP A 118 26.63 12.30 -8.23
C ASP A 118 26.37 13.29 -7.08
N LYS A 119 26.87 12.92 -5.90
CA LYS A 119 27.46 13.89 -4.97
C LYS A 119 28.64 13.31 -4.20
#